data_AF-A0A920B2T4-F1
#
_entry.id   AF-A0A920B2T4-F1
#
_cell.length_a   1.000
_cell.length_b   1.000
_cell.length_c   1.000
_cell.angle_alpha   90.00
_cell.angle_beta   90.00
_cell.angle_gamma   90.00
#
_symmetry.space_group_name_H-M   'P 1'
#
loop_
_entity.id
_entity.type
_entity.pdbx_description
1 polymer ?
#
loop_
_entity_poly.entity_id
_entity_poly.type
_entity_poly.pdbx_seq_one_letter_code
_entity_poly.pdbx_strand_id
1 'polypeptide(L)'
;MNVKILSPKKGKLACGTVGTGKLMEIEEIVEKINNIFSPKELSGLTAVVTAGPSIEMIDPVRYLSNFSSGIQGYEIAKSLHNHGAKVTLVTGKNKSRRTKRF
;
A
#
# COMPACT_ATOMS: atom_id res chain seq x y z
N MET A 1 -19.16 -23.76 -3.67
CA MET A 1 -18.29 -23.22 -2.60
C MET A 1 -17.43 -22.12 -3.19
N ASN A 2 -17.55 -20.88 -2.71
CA ASN A 2 -16.73 -19.76 -3.19
C ASN A 2 -15.44 -19.72 -2.36
N VAL A 3 -14.37 -20.34 -2.86
CA VAL A 3 -13.07 -20.45 -2.16
C VAL A 3 -12.04 -19.60 -2.89
N LYS A 4 -11.36 -18.71 -2.16
CA LYS A 4 -10.26 -17.90 -2.70
C LYS A 4 -8.93 -18.42 -2.15
N ILE A 5 -8.10 -18.95 -3.05
CA ILE A 5 -6.79 -19.51 -2.71
C ILE A 5 -5.73 -18.41 -2.81
N LEU A 6 -5.02 -18.15 -1.71
CA LEU A 6 -3.86 -17.26 -1.70
C LEU A 6 -2.61 -18.06 -2.02
N SER A 7 -2.04 -17.88 -3.21
CA SER A 7 -0.87 -18.65 -3.66
C SER A 7 0.39 -18.34 -2.83
N PRO A 8 1.26 -19.35 -2.59
CA PRO A 8 2.52 -19.14 -1.91
C PRO A 8 3.48 -18.30 -2.75
N LYS A 9 4.47 -17.69 -2.09
CA LYS A 9 5.54 -16.95 -2.74
C LYS A 9 6.67 -17.87 -3.20
N LYS A 10 7.46 -17.37 -4.15
CA LYS A 10 8.76 -17.93 -4.49
C LYS A 10 9.80 -17.42 -3.48
N GLY A 11 10.60 -18.32 -2.92
CA GLY A 11 11.63 -17.95 -1.96
C GLY A 11 12.41 -19.15 -1.45
N LYS A 12 13.27 -18.91 -0.46
CA LYS A 12 14.02 -19.96 0.24
C LYS A 12 13.05 -20.84 1.03
N LEU A 13 13.11 -22.14 0.81
CA LEU A 13 12.29 -23.15 1.46
C LEU A 13 13.04 -23.76 2.65
N ALA A 14 12.30 -24.43 3.53
CA ALA A 14 12.88 -25.12 4.70
C ALA A 14 13.91 -26.20 4.28
N CYS A 15 13.73 -26.82 3.11
CA CYS A 15 14.66 -27.79 2.54
C CYS A 15 15.93 -27.15 1.91
N GLY A 16 16.14 -25.84 2.09
CA GLY A 16 17.33 -25.12 1.63
C GLY A 16 17.32 -24.71 0.15
N THR A 17 16.37 -25.21 -0.65
CA THR A 17 16.21 -24.84 -2.06
C THR A 17 15.44 -23.52 -2.22
N VAL A 18 15.49 -22.94 -3.42
CA VAL A 18 14.67 -21.77 -3.79
C VAL A 18 13.58 -22.21 -4.75
N GLY A 19 12.32 -22.04 -4.36
CA GLY A 19 11.17 -22.50 -5.13
C GLY A 19 9.87 -21.84 -4.72
N THR A 20 8.79 -22.18 -5.40
CA THR A 20 7.42 -21.81 -5.03
C THR A 20 6.93 -22.68 -3.90
N GLY A 21 6.44 -22.06 -2.83
CA GLY A 21 6.03 -22.77 -1.61
C GLY A 21 6.35 -22.01 -0.31
N LYS A 22 7.07 -20.89 -0.40
CA LYS A 22 7.30 -20.03 0.76
C LYS A 22 5.97 -19.41 1.19
N LEU A 23 5.68 -19.45 2.49
CA LEU A 23 4.54 -18.72 3.05
C LEU A 23 4.66 -17.24 2.71
N MET A 24 3.50 -16.64 2.42
CA MET A 24 3.39 -15.20 2.26
C MET A 24 3.73 -14.50 3.58
N GLU A 25 4.30 -13.31 3.51
CA GLU A 25 4.52 -12.52 4.72
C GLU A 25 3.16 -12.20 5.37
N ILE A 26 3.10 -12.21 6.70
CA ILE A 26 1.85 -12.14 7.47
C ILE A 26 1.08 -10.86 7.11
N GLU A 27 1.78 -9.75 6.92
CA GLU A 27 1.21 -8.45 6.59
C GLU A 27 0.45 -8.47 5.26
N GLU A 28 0.96 -9.23 4.26
CA GLU A 28 0.31 -9.35 2.95
C GLU A 28 -0.91 -10.28 3.03
N ILE A 29 -0.86 -11.34 3.86
CA ILE A 29 -2.02 -12.19 4.11
C ILE A 29 -3.15 -11.36 4.72
N VAL A 30 -2.85 -10.59 5.77
CA VAL A 30 -3.82 -9.71 6.45
C VAL A 30 -4.38 -8.68 5.47
N GLU A 31 -3.54 -8.08 4.63
CA GLU A 31 -3.98 -7.13 3.60
C GLU A 31 -4.94 -7.77 2.58
N LYS A 32 -4.65 -8.99 2.11
CA LYS A 32 -5.55 -9.71 1.18
C LYS A 32 -6.86 -10.10 1.84
N ILE A 33 -6.84 -10.56 3.10
CA ILE A 33 -8.05 -10.85 3.87
C ILE A 33 -8.91 -9.60 3.97
N ASN A 34 -8.34 -8.48 4.41
CA ASN A 34 -9.08 -7.22 4.51
C ASN A 34 -9.70 -6.81 3.16
N ASN A 35 -8.94 -6.88 2.06
CA ASN A 35 -9.48 -6.58 0.75
C ASN A 35 -10.64 -7.52 0.35
N ILE A 36 -10.58 -8.81 0.69
CA ILE A 36 -11.62 -9.78 0.34
C ILE A 36 -12.91 -9.53 1.13
N PHE A 37 -12.79 -9.24 2.43
CA PHE A 37 -13.94 -9.16 3.34
C PHE A 37 -14.49 -7.74 3.54
N SER A 38 -13.75 -6.69 3.17
CA SER A 38 -14.26 -5.32 3.22
C SER A 38 -15.44 -5.11 2.26
N PRO A 39 -16.51 -4.41 2.70
CA PRO A 39 -17.64 -4.04 1.83
C PRO A 39 -17.16 -3.27 0.60
N LYS A 40 -17.67 -3.61 -0.58
CA LYS A 40 -17.24 -3.02 -1.85
C LYS A 40 -18.09 -1.81 -2.29
N GLU A 41 -18.49 -1.00 -1.31
CA GLU A 41 -19.41 0.12 -1.47
C GLU A 41 -18.86 1.25 -2.36
N LEU A 42 -17.54 1.37 -2.46
CA LEU A 42 -16.88 2.39 -3.28
C LEU A 42 -16.51 1.89 -4.68
N SER A 43 -17.02 0.73 -5.09
CA SER A 43 -16.77 0.17 -6.41
C SER A 43 -17.23 1.12 -7.52
N GLY A 44 -16.38 1.30 -8.53
CA GLY A 44 -16.64 2.22 -9.66
C GLY A 44 -16.23 3.67 -9.39
N LEU A 45 -15.91 4.03 -8.14
CA LEU A 45 -15.40 5.35 -7.81
C LEU A 45 -13.87 5.40 -8.00
N THR A 46 -13.37 6.60 -8.33
CA THR A 46 -11.95 6.89 -8.38
C THR A 46 -11.61 7.92 -7.30
N ALA A 47 -10.59 7.65 -6.50
CA ALA A 47 -10.11 8.54 -5.45
C ALA A 47 -8.65 8.93 -5.69
N VAL A 48 -8.32 10.17 -5.36
CA VAL A 48 -6.94 10.66 -5.30
C VAL A 48 -6.64 11.01 -3.85
N VAL A 49 -5.55 10.46 -3.32
CA VAL A 49 -5.10 10.72 -1.95
C VAL A 49 -3.70 11.31 -2.00
N THR A 50 -3.47 12.42 -1.31
CA THR A 50 -2.14 13.01 -1.13
C THR A 50 -1.61 12.69 0.27
N ALA A 51 -0.37 12.20 0.39
CA ALA A 51 0.20 11.84 1.69
C ALA A 51 1.71 12.17 1.81
N GLY A 52 2.14 12.56 3.01
CA GLY A 52 3.53 12.88 3.33
C GLY A 52 3.86 14.37 3.24
N PRO A 53 5.14 14.72 3.38
CA PRO A 53 5.57 16.11 3.47
C PRO A 53 5.67 16.79 2.11
N SER A 54 5.46 18.10 2.07
CA SER A 54 5.83 18.96 0.93
C SER A 54 7.21 19.56 1.15
N ILE A 55 7.94 19.83 0.08
CA ILE A 55 9.26 20.48 0.11
C ILE A 55 9.19 21.72 -0.77
N GLU A 56 9.39 22.88 -0.17
CA GLU A 56 9.49 24.17 -0.86
C GLU A 56 10.94 24.65 -0.79
N MET A 57 11.59 24.78 -1.95
CA MET A 57 13.00 25.17 -2.03
C MET A 57 13.15 26.66 -1.70
N ILE A 58 14.06 26.99 -0.78
CA ILE A 58 14.46 28.38 -0.49
C ILE A 58 15.67 28.74 -1.37
N ASP A 59 16.64 27.84 -1.41
CA ASP A 59 17.86 27.90 -2.21
C ASP A 59 18.36 26.46 -2.46
N PRO A 60 19.47 26.23 -3.19
CA PRO A 60 19.93 24.86 -3.51
C PRO A 60 20.23 23.96 -2.30
N VAL A 61 20.37 24.51 -1.09
CA VAL A 61 20.73 23.78 0.13
C VAL A 61 19.57 23.71 1.13
N ARG A 62 18.79 24.78 1.27
CA ARG A 62 17.74 24.90 2.28
C ARG A 62 16.35 24.79 1.67
N TYR A 63 15.44 24.18 2.43
CA TYR A 63 14.04 24.07 2.07
C TYR A 63 13.14 24.19 3.30
N LEU A 64 11.91 24.64 3.08
CA LEU A 64 10.82 24.56 4.05
C LEU A 64 10.05 23.26 3.82
N SER A 65 9.71 22.57 4.91
CA SER A 65 8.91 21.34 4.88
C SER A 65 8.01 21.29 6.10
N ASN A 66 7.01 20.42 6.04
CA ASN A 66 6.22 20.03 7.20
C ASN A 66 6.68 18.67 7.77
N PHE A 67 6.24 18.34 8.98
CA PHE A 67 6.61 17.09 9.69
C PHE A 67 5.62 15.92 9.43
N SER A 68 4.91 15.94 8.31
CA SER A 68 3.96 14.88 8.00
C SER A 68 4.66 13.54 7.78
N SER A 69 4.30 12.54 8.58
CA SER A 69 4.72 11.15 8.38
C SER A 69 4.01 10.48 7.20
N GLY A 70 2.85 11.04 6.76
CA GLY A 70 2.00 10.48 5.72
C GLY A 70 1.18 9.24 6.14
N ILE A 71 1.35 8.74 7.37
CA ILE A 71 0.71 7.49 7.85
C ILE A 71 -0.80 7.52 7.66
N GLN A 72 -1.46 8.61 8.06
CA GLN A 72 -2.91 8.76 7.91
C GLN A 72 -3.36 8.65 6.45
N GLY A 73 -2.70 9.36 5.54
CA GLY A 73 -3.04 9.33 4.11
C GLY A 73 -2.79 7.94 3.49
N TYR A 74 -1.77 7.22 3.94
CA TYR A 74 -1.54 5.84 3.50
C TYR A 74 -2.64 4.88 3.94
N GLU A 75 -3.08 4.96 5.21
CA GLU A 75 -4.15 4.11 5.71
C GLU A 75 -5.51 4.46 5.11
N ILE A 76 -5.78 5.74 4.84
CA ILE A 76 -6.98 6.16 4.08
C ILE A 76 -6.95 5.58 2.67
N ALA A 77 -5.83 5.71 1.94
CA ALA A 77 -5.71 5.16 0.59
C ALA A 77 -5.92 3.63 0.57
N LYS A 78 -5.36 2.93 1.56
CA LYS A 78 -5.54 1.49 1.72
C LYS A 78 -6.98 1.12 2.02
N SER A 79 -7.65 1.86 2.91
CA SER A 79 -9.06 1.64 3.24
C SER A 79 -9.97 1.86 2.03
N LEU A 80 -9.78 2.95 1.27
CA LEU A 80 -10.53 3.23 0.05
C LEU A 80 -10.39 2.11 -0.98
N HIS A 81 -9.17 1.62 -1.20
CA HIS A 81 -8.92 0.49 -2.08
C HIS A 81 -9.59 -0.80 -1.58
N ASN A 82 -9.48 -1.10 -0.29
CA ASN A 82 -10.13 -2.27 0.31
C ASN A 82 -11.66 -2.21 0.16
N HIS A 83 -12.25 -1.01 0.15
CA HIS A 83 -13.69 -0.82 -0.10
C HIS A 83 -14.07 -0.70 -1.59
N GLY A 84 -13.15 -0.98 -2.50
CA GLY A 84 -13.42 -1.13 -3.95
C GLY A 84 -13.15 0.09 -4.81
N ALA A 85 -12.67 1.20 -4.25
CA ALA A 85 -12.30 2.37 -5.05
C ALA A 85 -11.01 2.13 -5.85
N LYS A 86 -10.91 2.74 -7.03
CA LYS A 86 -9.65 2.88 -7.76
C LYS A 86 -8.87 4.05 -7.16
N VAL A 87 -7.70 3.80 -6.56
CA VAL A 87 -7.01 4.83 -5.77
C VAL A 87 -5.67 5.20 -6.39
N THR A 88 -5.49 6.51 -6.63
CA THR A 88 -4.18 7.08 -6.92
C THR A 88 -3.63 7.76 -5.69
N LEU A 89 -2.55 7.24 -5.13
CA LEU A 89 -1.86 7.83 -3.99
C LEU A 89 -0.66 8.64 -4.48
N VAL A 90 -0.78 9.97 -4.40
CA VAL A 90 0.32 10.92 -4.64
C VAL A 90 1.07 11.10 -3.32
N THR A 91 2.39 10.91 -3.33
CA THR A 91 3.16 11.00 -2.09
C THR A 91 4.29 12.00 -2.17
N GLY A 92 4.45 12.78 -1.10
CA GLY A 92 5.59 13.64 -0.89
C GLY A 92 6.88 12.86 -0.69
N LYS A 93 8.03 13.49 -0.92
CA LYS A 93 9.35 12.86 -0.75
C LYS A 93 9.57 12.48 0.71
N ASN A 94 9.42 11.20 1.03
CA ASN A 94 9.83 10.62 2.31
C ASN A 94 10.77 9.43 2.09
N LYS A 95 11.57 9.09 3.10
CA LYS A 95 12.63 8.06 2.99
C LYS A 95 12.10 6.63 2.73
N SER A 96 10.79 6.40 2.76
CA SER A 96 10.22 5.05 2.99
C SER A 96 9.21 4.57 1.92
N ARG A 97 8.46 5.43 1.22
CA ARG A 97 7.38 4.95 0.31
C ARG A 97 7.26 5.76 -0.99
N ARG A 98 7.23 5.08 -2.14
CA ARG A 98 6.98 5.67 -3.47
C ARG A 98 5.49 5.78 -3.77
N THR A 99 5.11 6.67 -4.71
CA THR A 99 3.76 6.80 -5.29
C THR A 99 3.22 5.43 -5.69
N LYS A 100 1.99 5.11 -5.29
CA LYS A 100 1.33 3.83 -5.62
C LYS A 100 -0.01 4.08 -6.28
N ARG A 101 -0.37 3.18 -7.19
CA ARG A 101 -1.74 3.02 -7.68
C ARG A 101 -2.27 1.72 -7.07
N PHE A 102 -3.45 1.80 -6.47
CA PHE A 102 -4.16 0.67 -5.91
C PHE A 102 -5.40 0.40 -6.77
#